data_AF-A0A9W2YP24-F1
#
_entry.id   AF-A0A9W2YP24-F1
#
_cell.length_a   1.000
_cell.length_b   1.000
_cell.length_c   1.000
_cell.angle_alpha   90.00
_cell.angle_beta   90.00
_cell.angle_gamma   90.00
#
_symmetry.space_group_name_H-M   'P 1'
#
loop_
_entity.id
_entity.type
_entity.pdbx_description
1 polymer ?
#
loop_
_entity_poly.entity_id
_entity_poly.type
_entity_poly.pdbx_seq_one_letter_code
_entity_poly.pdbx_strand_id
1 'polypeptide(L)'
;MKEGGGWIIFQRRINGKVDFYRGWKEYRDGFGDYNTGEFNLGNENIFNLTSTGQYDLRIDLEFENTKYFKVLGETEKYRLQIGKYSGNASDGLDIHNNKFFSTFDRDNDENRSVNCAEKSSGAWWYKGCHRSNLNGKWGSTLSSLLLMQSK
;
A
#
# COMPACT_ATOMS: atom_id res chain seq x y z
N MET A 1 20.74 16.72 -10.23
CA MET A 1 19.55 15.87 -10.13
C MET A 1 18.48 16.67 -9.40
N LYS A 2 17.51 17.23 -10.12
CA LYS A 2 16.32 17.83 -9.52
C LYS A 2 15.16 16.91 -9.88
N GLU A 3 14.92 15.90 -9.06
CA GLU A 3 13.61 15.27 -9.06
C GLU A 3 12.62 16.32 -8.57
N GLY A 4 11.57 16.58 -9.35
CA GLY A 4 10.55 17.58 -9.03
C GLY A 4 9.95 17.29 -7.65
N GLY A 5 10.20 18.18 -6.69
CA GLY A 5 9.56 18.13 -5.38
C GLY A 5 8.05 18.13 -5.52
N GLY A 6 7.35 17.32 -4.72
CA GLY A 6 5.90 17.20 -4.78
C GLY A 6 5.34 15.80 -4.47
N TRP A 7 6.21 14.80 -4.29
CA TRP A 7 5.80 13.47 -3.87
C TRP A 7 5.60 13.38 -2.35
N ILE A 8 4.47 12.82 -1.95
CA ILE A 8 4.16 12.42 -0.58
C ILE A 8 4.53 10.95 -0.43
N ILE A 9 5.49 10.65 0.45
CA ILE A 9 5.77 9.28 0.87
C ILE A 9 4.70 8.87 1.87
N PHE A 10 3.92 7.85 1.55
CA PHE A 10 2.91 7.33 2.49
C PHE A 10 3.26 5.96 3.04
N GLN A 11 4.23 5.26 2.44
CA GLN A 11 4.76 4.03 3.00
C GLN A 11 6.23 3.88 2.61
N ARG A 12 7.04 3.41 3.56
CA ARG A 12 8.47 3.17 3.35
C ARG A 12 8.93 1.94 4.09
N ARG A 13 9.70 1.10 3.40
CA ARG A 13 10.37 -0.10 3.94
C ARG A 13 11.85 -0.08 3.54
N ILE A 14 12.76 -0.11 4.52
CA ILE A 14 14.21 0.03 4.30
C ILE A 14 15.10 -0.87 5.17
N ASN A 15 14.64 -1.37 6.31
CA ASN A 15 15.50 -2.07 7.25
C ASN A 15 14.82 -3.14 8.13
N GLY A 16 13.49 -3.25 8.09
CA GLY A 16 12.73 -4.23 8.87
C GLY A 16 12.67 -3.95 10.36
N LYS A 17 12.99 -2.74 10.81
CA LYS A 17 12.90 -2.36 12.23
C LYS A 17 11.46 -2.14 12.68
N VAL A 18 10.55 -1.86 11.75
CA VAL A 18 9.13 -1.70 12.04
C VAL A 18 8.38 -2.94 11.56
N ASP A 19 7.64 -3.56 12.47
CA ASP A 19 6.74 -4.65 12.11
C ASP A 19 5.52 -4.10 11.34
N PHE A 20 5.22 -4.70 10.19
CA PHE A 20 4.08 -4.37 9.34
C PHE A 20 2.95 -5.42 9.46
N TYR A 21 3.12 -6.48 10.26
CA TYR A 21 2.03 -7.37 10.61
C TYR A 21 1.16 -6.75 11.70
N ARG A 22 0.35 -5.76 11.31
CA ARG A 22 -0.44 -4.89 12.20
C ARG A 22 -1.95 -5.04 11.98
N GLY A 23 -2.70 -4.69 13.01
CA GLY A 23 -4.17 -4.77 13.00
C GLY A 23 -4.83 -3.59 12.27
N TRP A 24 -6.15 -3.67 12.13
CA TRP A 24 -6.95 -2.68 11.40
C TRP A 24 -6.77 -1.27 11.92
N LYS A 25 -6.81 -1.10 13.25
CA LYS A 25 -6.71 0.21 13.90
C LYS A 25 -5.37 0.89 13.58
N GLU A 26 -4.27 0.15 13.65
CA GLU A 26 -2.94 0.68 13.35
C GLU A 26 -2.82 1.02 11.85
N TYR A 27 -3.36 0.19 10.96
CA TYR A 27 -3.39 0.52 9.54
C TYR A 27 -4.30 1.69 9.20
N ARG A 28 -5.37 1.93 9.96
CA ARG A 28 -6.19 3.13 9.85
C ARG A 28 -5.42 4.38 10.27
N ASP A 29 -4.85 4.34 11.48
CA ASP A 29 -4.28 5.50 12.16
C ASP A 29 -2.85 5.83 11.67
N GLY A 30 -2.11 4.84 11.16
CA GLY A 30 -0.71 4.94 10.78
C GLY A 30 0.24 4.41 11.86
N PHE A 31 1.47 4.05 11.47
CA PHE A 31 2.49 3.51 12.37
C PHE A 31 3.90 3.66 11.80
N GLY A 32 4.90 3.41 12.65
CA GLY A 32 6.31 3.62 12.32
C GLY A 32 6.74 5.08 12.53
N ASP A 33 7.96 5.40 12.15
CA ASP A 33 8.57 6.69 12.44
C ASP A 33 9.59 7.06 11.36
N TYR A 34 9.66 8.35 11.03
CA TYR A 34 10.68 8.86 10.11
C TYR A 34 12.11 8.57 10.58
N ASN A 35 12.34 8.60 11.90
CA ASN A 35 13.63 8.32 12.56
C ASN A 35 14.05 6.85 12.43
N THR A 36 13.11 5.90 12.43
CA THR A 36 13.42 4.48 12.13
C THR A 36 13.56 4.26 10.62
N GLY A 37 13.02 5.19 9.83
CA GLY A 37 13.03 5.23 8.38
C GLY A 37 11.99 4.32 7.74
N GLU A 38 11.15 3.65 8.53
CA GLU A 38 10.03 2.83 8.07
C GLU A 38 8.72 3.31 8.69
N PHE A 39 7.71 3.48 7.87
CA PHE A 39 6.40 3.93 8.33
C PHE A 39 5.31 3.61 7.33
N ASN A 40 4.08 3.67 7.81
CA ASN A 40 2.86 3.72 7.03
C ASN A 40 2.04 4.92 7.53
N LEU A 41 1.64 5.80 6.62
CA LEU A 41 0.92 7.03 6.92
C LEU A 41 -0.48 6.79 7.52
N GLY A 42 -1.07 5.62 7.29
CA GLY A 42 -2.42 5.28 7.71
C GLY A 42 -3.45 5.47 6.59
N ASN A 43 -4.35 4.51 6.47
CA ASN A 43 -5.35 4.44 5.42
C ASN A 43 -6.33 5.62 5.47
N GLU A 44 -6.68 6.12 6.66
CA GLU A 44 -7.56 7.28 6.78
C GLU A 44 -6.89 8.56 6.27
N ASN A 45 -5.60 8.72 6.54
CA ASN A 45 -4.81 9.85 6.02
C ASN A 45 -4.67 9.76 4.49
N ILE A 46 -4.42 8.56 3.95
CA ILE A 46 -4.34 8.31 2.51
C ILE A 46 -5.70 8.57 1.83
N PHE A 47 -6.80 8.13 2.44
CA PHE A 47 -8.16 8.43 1.98
C PHE A 47 -8.39 9.94 1.94
N ASN A 48 -8.11 10.66 3.03
CA ASN A 48 -8.29 12.10 3.10
C ASN A 48 -7.50 12.83 2.00
N LEU A 49 -6.24 12.46 1.76
CA LEU A 49 -5.44 13.01 0.66
C LEU A 49 -6.08 12.72 -0.70
N THR A 50 -6.35 11.45 -1.01
CA THR A 50 -6.84 11.03 -2.33
C THR A 50 -8.32 11.35 -2.59
N SER A 51 -9.07 11.80 -1.57
CA SER A 51 -10.44 12.28 -1.70
C SER A 51 -10.53 13.67 -2.36
N THR A 52 -9.46 14.46 -2.26
CA THR A 52 -9.42 15.88 -2.70
C THR A 52 -9.06 16.08 -4.17
N GLY A 53 -8.58 15.05 -4.86
CA GLY A 53 -8.12 15.17 -6.23
C GLY A 53 -7.62 13.87 -6.83
N GLN A 54 -7.06 13.95 -8.04
CA GLN A 54 -6.40 12.81 -8.68
C GLN A 54 -4.92 12.78 -8.29
N TYR A 55 -4.46 11.60 -7.88
CA TYR A 55 -3.07 11.36 -7.54
C TYR A 55 -2.50 10.26 -8.42
N ASP A 56 -1.25 10.43 -8.82
CA ASP A 56 -0.43 9.37 -9.39
C ASP A 56 0.35 8.69 -8.26
N LEU A 57 0.34 7.37 -8.23
CA LEU A 57 1.16 6.51 -7.40
C LEU A 57 2.43 6.15 -8.16
N ARG A 58 3.56 6.27 -7.47
CA ARG A 58 4.86 5.78 -7.87
C ARG A 58 5.32 4.74 -6.86
N ILE A 59 5.85 3.62 -7.37
CA ILE A 59 6.42 2.55 -6.55
C ILE A 59 7.89 2.41 -6.93
N ASP A 60 8.77 2.70 -5.99
CA ASP A 60 10.20 2.53 -6.18
C ASP A 60 10.62 1.18 -5.60
N LEU A 61 10.80 0.23 -6.51
CA LEU A 61 11.30 -1.13 -6.28
C LEU A 61 12.37 -1.40 -7.34
N GLU A 62 13.49 -0.66 -7.32
CA GLU A 62 14.54 -0.64 -8.37
C GLU A 62 14.07 -0.27 -9.81
N PHE A 63 12.78 -0.10 -10.03
CA PHE A 63 12.13 0.22 -11.31
C PHE A 63 11.15 1.37 -11.12
N GLU A 64 11.08 2.29 -12.09
CA GLU A 64 10.16 3.43 -12.06
C GLU A 64 8.83 3.09 -12.73
N ASN A 65 7.76 3.04 -11.93
CA ASN A 65 6.41 2.78 -12.44
C ASN A 65 5.42 3.78 -11.87
N THR A 66 4.45 4.20 -12.69
CA THR A 66 3.42 5.18 -12.33
C THR A 66 2.01 4.70 -12.71
N LYS A 67 1.02 5.00 -11.86
CA LYS A 67 -0.39 4.64 -12.08
C LYS A 67 -1.30 5.56 -11.26
N TYR A 68 -2.47 5.95 -11.78
CA TYR A 68 -3.48 6.64 -10.95
C TYR A 68 -3.82 5.80 -9.72
N PHE A 69 -4.01 6.46 -8.57
CA PHE A 69 -4.26 5.81 -7.29
C PHE A 69 -5.25 6.58 -6.43
N LYS A 70 -6.19 5.84 -5.85
CA LYS A 70 -7.15 6.33 -4.88
C LYS A 70 -7.52 5.24 -3.89
N VAL A 71 -7.72 5.63 -2.65
CA VAL A 71 -8.25 4.77 -1.58
C VAL A 71 -9.61 5.33 -1.19
N LEU A 72 -10.62 4.47 -1.00
CA LEU A 72 -11.96 4.90 -0.57
C LEU A 72 -12.06 4.95 0.97
N GLY A 73 -13.17 5.42 1.50
CA GLY A 73 -13.33 5.61 2.96
C GLY A 73 -13.40 4.30 3.74
N GLU A 74 -13.36 4.40 5.07
CA GLU A 74 -13.45 3.25 5.98
C GLU A 74 -14.75 2.43 5.80
N THR A 75 -15.86 3.09 5.46
CA THR A 75 -17.16 2.45 5.16
C THR A 75 -17.09 1.54 3.94
N GLU A 76 -16.19 1.83 3.00
CA GLU A 76 -15.85 1.00 1.86
C GLU A 76 -14.59 0.16 2.10
N LYS A 77 -14.18 0.01 3.37
CA LYS A 77 -13.07 -0.84 3.79
C LYS A 77 -11.76 -0.48 3.07
N TYR A 78 -11.56 0.82 2.84
CA TYR A 78 -10.40 1.34 2.11
C TYR A 78 -10.19 0.71 0.74
N ARG A 79 -11.26 0.42 -0.01
CA ARG A 79 -11.16 -0.19 -1.34
C ARG A 79 -10.14 0.55 -2.22
N LEU A 80 -9.27 -0.21 -2.88
CA LEU A 80 -8.28 0.34 -3.82
C LEU A 80 -8.90 0.65 -5.17
N GLN A 81 -8.62 1.82 -5.72
CA GLN A 81 -8.90 2.17 -7.11
C GLN A 81 -7.59 2.59 -7.80
N ILE A 82 -7.24 1.87 -8.87
CA ILE A 82 -6.06 2.18 -9.67
C ILE A 82 -6.37 2.29 -11.15
N GLY A 83 -5.63 3.15 -11.84
CA GLY A 83 -5.85 3.46 -13.27
C GLY A 83 -5.09 2.56 -14.22
N LYS A 84 -4.70 3.08 -15.39
CA LYS A 84 -3.82 2.36 -16.32
C LYS A 84 -2.38 2.43 -15.83
N TYR A 85 -1.69 1.29 -15.87
CA TYR A 85 -0.29 1.17 -15.52
C TYR A 85 0.62 1.75 -16.62
N SER A 86 1.68 2.42 -16.20
CA SER A 86 2.78 2.88 -17.05
C SER A 86 4.10 2.59 -16.34
N GLY A 87 5.00 1.85 -16.97
CA GLY A 87 6.26 1.45 -16.34
C GLY A 87 6.92 0.27 -17.05
N ASN A 88 8.14 -0.06 -16.61
CA ASN A 88 8.96 -1.13 -17.18
C ASN A 88 8.93 -2.43 -16.35
N ALA A 89 8.35 -2.41 -15.15
CA ALA A 89 8.14 -3.62 -14.35
C ALA A 89 6.84 -4.36 -14.74
N SER A 90 6.62 -5.53 -14.14
CA SER A 90 5.31 -6.20 -14.18
C SER A 90 4.29 -5.46 -13.31
N ASP A 91 3.05 -5.31 -13.77
CA ASP A 91 1.96 -4.68 -13.00
C ASP A 91 1.45 -5.63 -11.89
N GLY A 92 2.18 -5.70 -10.77
CA GLY A 92 1.84 -6.53 -9.62
C GLY A 92 0.66 -6.02 -8.79
N LEU A 93 0.09 -4.85 -9.13
CA LEU A 93 -1.06 -4.25 -8.46
C LEU A 93 -2.39 -4.51 -9.18
N ASP A 94 -2.37 -4.98 -10.43
CA ASP A 94 -3.57 -5.14 -11.26
C ASP A 94 -4.68 -5.96 -10.58
N ILE A 95 -4.34 -7.10 -9.97
CA ILE A 95 -5.32 -7.98 -9.31
C ILE A 95 -5.91 -7.39 -8.02
N HIS A 96 -5.26 -6.36 -7.49
CA HIS A 96 -5.62 -5.69 -6.24
C HIS A 96 -6.65 -4.56 -6.50
N ASN A 97 -6.88 -4.19 -7.76
CA ASN A 97 -7.87 -3.18 -8.12
C ASN A 97 -9.28 -3.57 -7.66
N ASN A 98 -10.00 -2.62 -7.07
CA ASN A 98 -11.32 -2.78 -6.47
C ASN A 98 -11.42 -3.80 -5.33
N LYS A 99 -10.30 -4.26 -4.77
CA LYS A 99 -10.30 -5.11 -3.57
C LYS A 99 -10.35 -4.29 -2.30
N PHE A 100 -10.96 -4.87 -1.27
CA PHE A 100 -11.00 -4.30 0.06
C PHE A 100 -9.67 -4.52 0.77
N PHE A 101 -9.33 -3.63 1.69
CA PHE A 101 -8.15 -3.81 2.53
C PHE A 101 -8.44 -4.87 3.59
N SER A 102 -7.47 -5.75 3.86
CA SER A 102 -7.58 -6.81 4.87
C SER A 102 -6.36 -6.80 5.79
N THR A 103 -6.62 -7.02 7.07
CA THR A 103 -5.63 -7.22 8.14
C THR A 103 -5.90 -8.56 8.83
N PHE A 104 -4.99 -9.02 9.69
CA PHE A 104 -5.18 -10.30 10.39
C PHE A 104 -6.45 -10.31 11.26
N ASP A 105 -6.84 -9.16 11.79
CA ASP A 105 -8.02 -8.97 12.65
C ASP A 105 -9.28 -8.52 11.88
N ARG A 106 -9.18 -8.30 10.56
CA ARG A 106 -10.32 -7.90 9.72
C ARG A 106 -10.15 -8.44 8.30
N ASP A 107 -10.71 -9.64 8.09
CA ASP A 107 -10.74 -10.30 6.79
C ASP A 107 -11.83 -9.69 5.89
N ASN A 108 -11.41 -9.05 4.81
CA ASN A 108 -12.29 -8.53 3.76
C ASN A 108 -11.89 -9.04 2.38
N ASP A 109 -11.05 -10.07 2.30
CA ASP A 109 -10.59 -10.59 1.02
C ASP A 109 -11.62 -11.56 0.40
N GLU A 110 -11.38 -12.00 -0.83
CA GLU A 110 -12.34 -12.85 -1.56
C GLU A 110 -12.08 -14.35 -1.31
N ASN A 111 -11.05 -14.70 -0.54
CA ASN A 111 -10.74 -16.07 -0.21
C ASN A 111 -11.70 -16.59 0.85
N ARG A 112 -12.34 -17.74 0.58
CA ARG A 112 -13.33 -18.32 1.48
C ARG A 112 -12.73 -19.24 2.54
N SER A 113 -11.47 -19.62 2.38
CA SER A 113 -10.86 -20.69 3.17
C SER A 113 -9.76 -20.22 4.11
N VAL A 114 -9.13 -19.07 3.82
CA VAL A 114 -8.01 -18.55 4.62
C VAL A 114 -8.04 -17.03 4.63
N ASN A 115 -7.69 -16.41 5.76
CA ASN A 115 -7.38 -14.99 5.83
C ASN A 115 -6.01 -14.75 5.16
N CYS A 116 -5.99 -14.02 4.05
CA CYS A 116 -4.74 -13.76 3.33
C CYS A 116 -3.76 -12.90 4.12
N ALA A 117 -4.24 -12.04 5.01
CA ALA A 117 -3.38 -11.22 5.86
C ALA A 117 -2.57 -12.07 6.86
N GLU A 118 -3.21 -13.07 7.46
CA GLU A 118 -2.52 -14.04 8.32
C GLU A 118 -1.53 -14.88 7.52
N LYS A 119 -1.98 -15.46 6.40
CA LYS A 119 -1.16 -16.34 5.55
C LYS A 119 0.07 -15.62 4.98
N SER A 120 -0.07 -14.34 4.63
CA SER A 120 0.99 -13.55 4.01
C SER A 120 1.74 -12.66 5.00
N SER A 121 1.41 -12.73 6.29
CA SER A 121 2.01 -11.94 7.38
C SER A 121 2.14 -10.46 7.02
N GLY A 122 1.03 -9.85 6.61
CA GLY A 122 0.96 -8.43 6.24
C GLY A 122 -0.48 -7.95 6.14
N ALA A 123 -0.67 -6.74 5.62
CA ALA A 123 -1.98 -6.21 5.30
C ALA A 123 -1.99 -5.54 3.94
N TRP A 124 -3.00 -5.86 3.14
CA TRP A 124 -3.06 -5.44 1.75
C TRP A 124 -4.48 -5.52 1.20
N TRP A 125 -4.64 -5.04 -0.03
CA TRP A 125 -5.84 -5.23 -0.84
C TRP A 125 -5.88 -6.63 -1.43
N TYR A 126 -5.94 -7.66 -0.58
CA TYR A 126 -5.87 -9.06 -1.01
C TYR A 126 -7.08 -9.45 -1.87
N LYS A 127 -6.83 -10.33 -2.86
CA LYS A 127 -7.87 -11.02 -3.62
C LYS A 127 -8.04 -12.45 -3.07
N GLY A 128 -7.00 -13.27 -3.26
CA GLY A 128 -6.95 -14.67 -2.86
C GLY A 128 -5.65 -15.35 -3.30
N CYS A 129 -4.46 -14.88 -2.93
CA CYS A 129 -4.18 -13.79 -2.00
C CYS A 129 -3.58 -12.57 -2.69
N HIS A 130 -2.40 -12.67 -3.30
CA HIS A 130 -1.73 -11.52 -3.90
C HIS A 130 -0.75 -11.86 -5.03
N ARG A 131 -0.43 -10.84 -5.83
CA ARG A 131 0.76 -10.78 -6.72
C ARG A 131 1.84 -9.88 -6.15
N SER A 132 1.46 -8.90 -5.32
CA SER A 132 2.38 -8.02 -4.58
C SER A 132 2.03 -7.97 -3.09
N ASN A 133 3.03 -7.83 -2.23
CA ASN A 133 2.83 -7.75 -0.77
C ASN A 133 3.85 -6.80 -0.12
N LEU A 134 3.77 -5.51 -0.46
CA LEU A 134 4.75 -4.50 -0.03
C LEU A 134 4.73 -4.22 1.49
N ASN A 135 3.66 -4.66 2.14
CA ASN A 135 3.48 -4.63 3.59
C ASN A 135 3.77 -5.99 4.26
N GLY A 136 4.30 -6.97 3.53
CA GLY A 136 4.69 -8.25 4.10
C GLY A 136 5.92 -8.18 5.00
N LYS A 137 6.30 -9.35 5.51
CA LYS A 137 7.54 -9.54 6.27
C LYS A 137 8.75 -9.01 5.49
N TRP A 138 9.58 -8.23 6.17
CA TRP A 138 10.79 -7.64 5.60
C TRP A 138 11.79 -8.72 5.15
N GLY A 139 12.49 -8.48 4.04
CA GLY A 139 13.53 -9.37 3.52
C GLY A 139 13.09 -10.33 2.40
N SER A 140 11.84 -10.26 1.92
CA SER A 140 11.39 -11.09 0.78
C SER A 140 11.73 -10.51 -0.60
N THR A 141 12.03 -9.22 -0.71
CA THR A 141 12.68 -8.52 -1.85
C THR A 141 13.02 -7.09 -1.40
N LEU A 142 13.88 -6.43 -2.18
CA LEU A 142 14.49 -5.09 -2.08
C LEU A 142 13.70 -3.99 -1.32
N SER A 143 14.42 -2.97 -0.85
CA SER A 143 13.80 -1.78 -0.24
C SER A 143 12.72 -1.20 -1.13
N SER A 144 11.57 -0.89 -0.52
CA SER A 144 10.37 -0.45 -1.23
C SER A 144 9.86 0.87 -0.68
N LEU A 145 9.50 1.78 -1.58
CA LEU A 145 8.94 3.08 -1.25
C LEU A 145 7.68 3.30 -2.07
N LEU A 146 6.60 3.70 -1.42
CA LEU A 146 5.37 4.11 -2.07
C LEU A 146 5.18 5.63 -1.92
N LEU A 147 5.09 6.28 -3.08
CA LEU A 147 5.01 7.72 -3.25
C LEU A 147 3.71 8.05 -3.98
N MET A 148 3.05 9.15 -3.61
CA MET A 148 1.95 9.70 -4.40
C MET A 148 2.16 11.19 -4.68
N GLN A 149 1.70 11.68 -5.83
CA GLN A 149 1.74 13.10 -6.19
C GLN A 149 0.42 13.52 -6.83
N SER A 150 -0.07 14.71 -6.50
CA SER A 150 -1.25 15.29 -7.13
C SER A 150 -0.97 15.65 -8.58
N LYS A 151 -1.94 15.45 -9.46
CA LYS A 151 -1.88 15.97 -10.83
C LYS A 151 -2.03 17.49 -10.90
#